data_AF-A0A8H6IAI3-F1
#
_entry.id   AF-A0A8H6IAI3-F1
#
_cell.length_a   1.000
_cell.length_b   1.000
_cell.length_c   1.000
_cell.angle_alpha   90.00
_cell.angle_beta   90.00
_cell.angle_gamma   90.00
#
_symmetry.space_group_name_H-M   'P 1'
#
loop_
_entity.id
_entity.type
_entity.pdbx_description
1 polymer ?
#
loop_
_entity_poly.entity_id
_entity_poly.type
_entity_poly.pdbx_seq_one_letter_code
_entity_poly.pdbx_strand_id
1 'polypeptide(L)'
;PAAPKKKTSTAQQNGSPKPKVVPAPTNPMKSHHHTRLIVVLDPPVNEIERTKYDPANIVSAVNAELAQHEDSKALQVVAAKLNTKGNLVIHTRDDINAEDLLPHANKFVDTISMGRAATAMVDKPWYKVQVDGVATGTLTVAGNRALHSEERVHRELMTCNPAYAMAVTNITANPRWLRTSEERAKCLNSSVVFAVDDENRSRIAHRPRCMAYVRTQADFRVTLRTDIIEDRDVQVLDITQGQLPTITVVNVYNDPRRKNDGALARLRRTDGLDLRRPTIITGDYNMHHPLWSRNPGPTDQLTTEVVDWLTEQGMTLQNDAGRITHPARSAREQGSVIDLTFANGPVVLEGLLQEWRVDEGLSHSSDHYAITFILDPGKHEIINPLELKYSIKETKPADWKTAFETELTAIRDRLELLDHQDVSREMLDDCADGITDAMRAAMAQTGK
;
A
#
# COMPACT_ATOMS: atom_id res chain seq x y z
N PRO A 1 4.71 -30.34 66.87
CA PRO A 1 3.76 -30.03 65.78
C PRO A 1 4.52 -29.64 64.50
N ALA A 2 4.91 -30.66 63.74
CA ALA A 2 5.56 -30.53 62.45
C ALA A 2 4.49 -30.58 61.36
N ALA A 3 4.54 -29.66 60.40
CA ALA A 3 3.81 -29.75 59.14
C ALA A 3 4.80 -29.70 57.96
N PRO A 4 4.71 -30.59 56.96
CA PRO A 4 5.77 -30.80 55.99
C PRO A 4 5.50 -30.17 54.61
N LYS A 5 6.58 -30.13 53.83
CA LYS A 5 6.75 -29.68 52.44
C LYS A 5 5.71 -30.29 51.47
N LYS A 6 5.11 -29.47 50.60
CA LYS A 6 4.48 -29.93 49.35
C LYS A 6 5.46 -29.80 48.19
N LYS A 7 5.89 -30.96 47.68
CA LYS A 7 6.52 -31.14 46.37
C LYS A 7 5.43 -31.08 45.28
N THR A 8 5.80 -30.43 44.18
CA THR A 8 5.16 -30.40 42.87
C THR A 8 5.00 -31.80 42.28
N SER A 9 3.80 -32.11 41.75
CA SER A 9 3.59 -33.17 40.77
C SER A 9 2.86 -32.62 39.56
N THR A 10 3.55 -32.63 38.43
CA THR A 10 3.08 -32.35 37.08
C THR A 10 2.05 -33.40 36.64
N ALA A 11 0.82 -32.98 36.35
CA ALA A 11 -0.16 -33.79 35.64
C ALA A 11 -0.37 -33.16 34.25
N GLN A 12 0.09 -33.87 33.22
CA GLN A 12 -0.24 -33.62 31.82
C GLN A 12 -1.74 -33.77 31.62
N GLN A 13 -2.44 -32.68 31.28
CA GLN A 13 -3.78 -32.76 30.70
C GLN A 13 -3.64 -33.01 29.19
N ASN A 14 -4.01 -34.21 28.78
CA ASN A 14 -4.23 -34.57 27.39
C ASN A 14 -5.34 -33.68 26.81
N GLY A 15 -4.98 -32.78 25.90
CA GLY A 15 -5.93 -32.04 25.09
C GLY A 15 -6.53 -32.96 24.02
N SER A 16 -7.85 -33.15 24.09
CA SER A 16 -8.64 -33.84 23.07
C SER A 16 -8.41 -33.20 21.69
N PRO A 17 -8.31 -33.97 20.58
CA PRO A 17 -8.16 -33.39 19.25
C PRO A 17 -9.42 -32.62 18.89
N LYS A 18 -9.29 -31.35 18.50
CA LYS A 18 -10.38 -30.58 17.89
C LYS A 18 -10.91 -31.36 16.67
N PRO A 19 -12.24 -31.47 16.48
CA PRO A 19 -12.77 -32.11 15.30
C PRO A 19 -12.29 -31.36 14.06
N LYS A 20 -11.65 -32.08 13.13
CA LYS A 20 -11.34 -31.57 11.79
C LYS A 20 -12.65 -31.11 11.17
N VAL A 21 -12.78 -29.81 10.95
CA VAL A 21 -13.85 -29.23 10.14
C VAL A 21 -13.72 -29.85 8.76
N VAL A 22 -14.60 -30.80 8.43
CA VAL A 22 -14.73 -31.31 7.06
C VAL A 22 -15.21 -30.13 6.21
N PRO A 23 -14.48 -29.72 5.15
CA PRO A 23 -14.96 -28.68 4.27
C PRO A 23 -16.34 -29.08 3.74
N ALA A 24 -17.29 -28.15 3.73
CA ALA A 24 -18.59 -28.39 3.09
C ALA A 24 -18.37 -28.92 1.66
N PRO A 25 -19.17 -29.88 1.18
CA PRO A 25 -18.99 -30.46 -0.15
C PRO A 25 -18.96 -29.33 -1.19
N THR A 26 -17.81 -29.14 -1.80
CA THR A 26 -17.63 -28.15 -2.86
C THR A 26 -18.46 -28.61 -4.04
N ASN A 27 -19.39 -27.76 -4.48
CA ASN A 27 -20.20 -28.06 -5.67
C ASN A 27 -19.27 -28.41 -6.85
N PRO A 28 -19.28 -29.66 -7.37
CA PRO A 28 -18.38 -30.10 -8.44
C PRO A 28 -18.65 -29.37 -9.77
N MET A 29 -19.80 -28.68 -9.86
CA MET A 29 -20.18 -27.83 -10.97
C MET A 29 -19.71 -26.38 -10.84
N LYS A 30 -19.08 -26.00 -9.72
CA LYS A 30 -18.46 -24.69 -9.54
C LYS A 30 -17.33 -24.50 -10.56
N SER A 31 -17.18 -23.30 -11.08
CA SER A 31 -16.01 -22.96 -11.91
C SER A 31 -14.73 -23.18 -11.13
N HIS A 32 -13.68 -23.63 -11.82
CA HIS A 32 -12.37 -23.90 -11.26
C HIS A 32 -12.32 -25.01 -10.20
N HIS A 33 -13.31 -25.91 -10.22
CA HIS A 33 -13.28 -27.11 -9.39
C HIS A 33 -12.16 -28.06 -9.89
N HIS A 34 -11.42 -28.69 -8.97
CA HIS A 34 -10.28 -29.54 -9.30
C HIS A 34 -10.63 -30.73 -10.20
N THR A 35 -11.89 -31.15 -10.26
CA THR A 35 -12.36 -32.25 -11.14
C THR A 35 -12.61 -31.82 -12.59
N ARG A 36 -12.42 -30.55 -12.94
CA ARG A 36 -12.83 -29.99 -14.23
C ARG A 36 -11.66 -29.85 -15.20
N LEU A 37 -11.77 -30.57 -16.31
CA LEU A 37 -10.95 -30.42 -17.50
C LEU A 37 -11.76 -29.72 -18.60
N ILE A 38 -11.22 -28.67 -19.20
CA ILE A 38 -11.83 -27.97 -20.33
C ILE A 38 -11.14 -28.42 -21.60
N VAL A 39 -11.92 -28.87 -22.58
CA VAL A 39 -11.46 -29.11 -23.96
C VAL A 39 -11.97 -27.97 -24.83
N VAL A 40 -11.06 -27.09 -25.21
CA VAL A 40 -11.33 -25.94 -26.08
C VAL A 40 -11.40 -26.42 -27.51
N LEU A 41 -12.52 -26.16 -28.19
CA LEU A 41 -12.75 -26.58 -29.57
C LEU A 41 -12.58 -25.38 -30.50
N ASP A 42 -11.88 -25.57 -31.62
CA ASP A 42 -11.69 -24.55 -32.66
C ASP A 42 -12.16 -25.07 -34.04
N PRO A 43 -13.23 -24.48 -34.61
CA PRO A 43 -14.07 -23.43 -34.04
C PRO A 43 -14.96 -23.95 -32.89
N PRO A 44 -15.45 -23.08 -31.98
CA PRO A 44 -16.36 -23.49 -30.93
C PRO A 44 -17.69 -24.04 -31.45
N VAL A 45 -18.36 -24.88 -30.67
CA VAL A 45 -19.65 -25.48 -31.06
C VAL A 45 -20.74 -24.41 -31.08
N ASN A 46 -21.34 -24.21 -32.25
CA ASN A 46 -22.48 -23.32 -32.40
C ASN A 46 -23.78 -23.96 -31.88
N GLU A 47 -24.83 -23.17 -31.72
CA GLU A 47 -26.08 -23.61 -31.07
C GLU A 47 -26.77 -24.78 -31.79
N ILE A 48 -26.69 -24.82 -33.13
CA ILE A 48 -27.31 -25.85 -33.97
C ILE A 48 -26.61 -27.20 -33.78
N GLU A 49 -25.28 -27.17 -33.57
CA GLU A 49 -24.46 -28.37 -33.46
C GLU A 49 -24.38 -28.94 -32.04
N ARG A 50 -24.88 -28.23 -31.02
CA ARG A 50 -24.84 -28.68 -29.62
C ARG A 50 -25.48 -30.05 -29.42
N THR A 51 -26.52 -30.36 -30.18
CA THR A 51 -27.25 -31.64 -30.13
C THR A 51 -26.40 -32.83 -30.58
N LYS A 52 -25.31 -32.60 -31.34
CA LYS A 52 -24.37 -33.64 -31.74
C LYS A 52 -23.46 -34.09 -30.58
N TYR A 53 -23.31 -33.25 -29.55
CA TYR A 53 -22.45 -33.48 -28.40
C TYR A 53 -23.25 -34.04 -27.23
N ASP A 54 -23.68 -35.30 -27.37
CA ASP A 54 -24.38 -36.00 -26.29
C ASP A 54 -23.43 -36.30 -25.12
N PRO A 55 -23.73 -35.83 -23.89
CA PRO A 55 -22.90 -36.05 -22.71
C PRO A 55 -22.57 -37.52 -22.43
N ALA A 56 -23.53 -38.43 -22.56
CA ALA A 56 -23.34 -39.83 -22.21
C ALA A 56 -22.40 -40.54 -23.20
N ASN A 57 -22.54 -40.23 -24.49
CA ASN A 57 -21.65 -40.73 -25.52
C ASN A 57 -20.22 -40.22 -25.33
N ILE A 58 -20.04 -38.94 -24.97
CA ILE A 58 -18.73 -38.35 -24.72
C ILE A 58 -18.06 -39.03 -23.52
N VAL A 59 -18.77 -39.17 -22.40
CA VAL A 59 -18.22 -39.84 -21.20
C VAL A 59 -17.83 -41.28 -21.51
N SER A 60 -18.68 -42.01 -22.24
CA SER A 60 -18.42 -43.40 -22.61
C SER A 60 -17.22 -43.53 -23.53
N ALA A 61 -17.08 -42.65 -24.52
CA ALA A 61 -15.94 -42.62 -25.44
C ALA A 61 -14.63 -42.33 -24.69
N VAL A 62 -14.61 -41.33 -23.82
CA VAL A 62 -13.41 -40.99 -23.03
C VAL A 62 -12.99 -42.17 -22.14
N ASN A 63 -13.93 -42.75 -21.39
CA ASN A 63 -13.62 -43.87 -20.50
C ASN A 63 -13.18 -45.13 -21.28
N ALA A 64 -13.73 -45.37 -22.47
CA ALA A 64 -13.29 -46.48 -23.33
C ALA A 64 -11.86 -46.30 -23.80
N GLU A 65 -11.43 -45.08 -24.17
CA GLU A 65 -10.04 -44.81 -24.53
C GLU A 65 -9.10 -44.92 -23.33
N LEU A 66 -9.48 -44.35 -22.17
CA LEU A 66 -8.65 -44.41 -20.96
C LEU A 66 -8.41 -45.85 -20.49
N ALA A 67 -9.41 -46.73 -20.62
CA ALA A 67 -9.34 -48.13 -20.21
C ALA A 67 -8.41 -48.99 -21.08
N GLN A 68 -8.09 -48.57 -22.30
CA GLN A 68 -7.19 -49.31 -23.20
C GLN A 68 -5.72 -49.24 -22.76
N HIS A 69 -5.37 -48.34 -21.83
CA HIS A 69 -4.00 -48.13 -21.42
C HIS A 69 -3.81 -48.31 -19.90
N GLU A 70 -2.79 -49.08 -19.53
CA GLU A 70 -2.47 -49.42 -18.15
C GLU A 70 -2.16 -48.20 -17.25
N ASP A 71 -1.60 -47.14 -17.83
CA ASP A 71 -1.24 -45.89 -17.17
C ASP A 71 -2.44 -44.96 -16.90
N SER A 72 -3.56 -45.15 -17.62
CA SER A 72 -4.76 -44.30 -17.49
C SER A 72 -6.03 -45.04 -17.08
N LYS A 73 -6.03 -46.37 -17.00
CA LYS A 73 -7.22 -47.19 -16.67
C LYS A 73 -7.84 -46.91 -15.29
N ALA A 74 -7.07 -46.32 -14.38
CA ALA A 74 -7.54 -45.92 -13.05
C ALA A 74 -8.31 -44.58 -13.09
N LEU A 75 -8.18 -43.80 -14.17
CA LEU A 75 -8.84 -42.52 -14.34
C LEU A 75 -10.24 -42.73 -14.93
N GLN A 76 -11.23 -41.99 -14.39
CA GLN A 76 -12.60 -42.07 -14.85
C GLN A 76 -13.24 -40.68 -14.90
N VAL A 77 -13.97 -40.45 -15.98
CA VAL A 77 -14.84 -39.30 -16.19
C VAL A 77 -16.28 -39.70 -15.85
N VAL A 78 -17.00 -38.80 -15.18
CA VAL A 78 -18.38 -39.01 -14.74
C VAL A 78 -19.39 -38.15 -15.48
N ALA A 79 -18.97 -37.00 -16.01
CA ALA A 79 -19.85 -36.10 -16.73
C ALA A 79 -19.10 -35.30 -17.80
N ALA A 80 -19.82 -34.93 -18.85
CA ALA A 80 -19.37 -34.01 -19.87
C ALA A 80 -20.48 -33.01 -20.19
N LYS A 81 -20.14 -31.77 -20.51
CA LYS A 81 -21.11 -30.76 -20.96
C LYS A 81 -20.47 -29.70 -21.82
N LEU A 82 -21.25 -29.08 -22.71
CA LEU A 82 -20.83 -27.85 -23.38
C LEU A 82 -21.06 -26.64 -22.48
N ASN A 83 -20.08 -25.74 -22.40
CA ASN A 83 -20.27 -24.44 -21.76
C ASN A 83 -20.97 -23.45 -22.71
N THR A 84 -21.24 -22.24 -22.22
CA THR A 84 -21.90 -21.19 -23.01
C THR A 84 -21.06 -20.74 -24.22
N LYS A 85 -19.74 -20.89 -24.16
CA LYS A 85 -18.81 -20.56 -25.26
C LYS A 85 -18.67 -21.67 -26.30
N GLY A 86 -19.30 -22.84 -26.10
CA GLY A 86 -19.22 -23.96 -27.05
C GLY A 86 -17.99 -24.86 -26.86
N ASN A 87 -17.32 -24.81 -25.71
CA ASN A 87 -16.24 -25.73 -25.34
C ASN A 87 -16.77 -26.86 -24.46
N LEU A 88 -16.11 -28.03 -24.52
CA LEU A 88 -16.44 -29.18 -23.68
C LEU A 88 -15.82 -29.03 -22.28
N VAL A 89 -16.60 -29.35 -21.26
CA VAL A 89 -16.19 -29.43 -19.86
C VAL A 89 -16.40 -30.85 -19.40
N ILE A 90 -15.30 -31.51 -19.06
CA ILE A 90 -15.22 -32.89 -18.62
C ILE A 90 -15.02 -32.88 -17.11
N HIS A 91 -15.77 -33.70 -16.39
CA HIS A 91 -15.70 -33.86 -14.95
C HIS A 91 -15.19 -35.24 -14.60
N THR A 92 -14.09 -35.32 -13.85
CA THR A 92 -13.62 -36.55 -13.21
C THR A 92 -14.46 -36.87 -11.97
N ARG A 93 -14.28 -38.07 -11.42
CA ARG A 93 -14.79 -38.38 -10.07
C ARG A 93 -14.16 -37.44 -9.02
N ASP A 94 -14.85 -37.21 -7.91
CA ASP A 94 -14.39 -36.32 -6.84
C ASP A 94 -13.06 -36.76 -6.18
N ASP A 95 -12.69 -38.03 -6.30
CA ASP A 95 -11.41 -38.58 -5.82
C ASP A 95 -10.25 -38.42 -6.81
N ILE A 96 -10.49 -37.86 -8.01
CA ILE A 96 -9.50 -37.75 -9.09
C ILE A 96 -9.36 -36.27 -9.51
N ASN A 97 -8.13 -35.78 -9.59
CA ASN A 97 -7.84 -34.43 -10.08
C ASN A 97 -7.82 -34.41 -11.61
N ALA A 98 -8.41 -33.39 -12.24
CA ALA A 98 -8.34 -33.19 -13.69
C ALA A 98 -6.90 -32.95 -14.17
N GLU A 99 -6.00 -32.51 -13.30
CA GLU A 99 -4.56 -32.44 -13.58
C GLU A 99 -3.96 -33.82 -13.92
N ASP A 100 -4.46 -34.89 -13.32
CA ASP A 100 -4.00 -36.27 -13.60
C ASP A 100 -4.53 -36.77 -14.95
N LEU A 101 -5.63 -36.19 -15.44
CA LEU A 101 -6.23 -36.52 -16.73
C LEU A 101 -5.52 -35.81 -17.90
N LEU A 102 -4.96 -34.62 -17.67
CA LEU A 102 -4.35 -33.79 -18.72
C LEU A 102 -3.22 -34.48 -19.50
N PRO A 103 -2.26 -35.21 -18.89
CA PRO A 103 -1.20 -35.93 -19.61
C PRO A 103 -1.72 -36.97 -20.60
N HIS A 104 -2.95 -37.44 -20.42
CA HIS A 104 -3.59 -38.46 -21.25
C HIS A 104 -4.60 -37.86 -22.25
N ALA A 105 -4.70 -36.53 -22.33
CA ALA A 105 -5.67 -35.86 -23.19
C ALA A 105 -5.51 -36.21 -24.67
N ASN A 106 -4.27 -36.40 -25.15
CA ASN A 106 -3.99 -36.84 -26.51
C ASN A 106 -4.62 -38.19 -26.89
N LYS A 107 -4.99 -39.02 -25.91
CA LYS A 107 -5.61 -40.33 -26.15
C LYS A 107 -7.10 -40.23 -26.52
N PHE A 108 -7.80 -39.20 -26.04
CA PHE A 108 -9.27 -39.11 -26.18
C PHE A 108 -9.78 -37.82 -26.80
N VAL A 109 -8.99 -36.73 -26.83
CA VAL A 109 -9.44 -35.42 -27.33
C VAL A 109 -9.90 -35.50 -28.79
N ASP A 110 -9.17 -36.22 -29.65
CA ASP A 110 -9.52 -36.37 -31.06
C ASP A 110 -10.83 -37.15 -31.26
N THR A 111 -11.10 -38.13 -30.39
CA THR A 111 -12.34 -38.92 -30.41
C THR A 111 -13.56 -38.06 -30.10
N ILE A 112 -13.42 -37.09 -29.19
CA ILE A 112 -14.54 -36.25 -28.73
C ILE A 112 -14.63 -34.89 -29.42
N SER A 113 -13.60 -34.48 -30.18
CA SER A 113 -13.57 -33.22 -30.91
C SER A 113 -14.35 -33.25 -32.23
N MET A 114 -14.77 -34.45 -32.67
CA MET A 114 -15.54 -34.66 -33.91
C MET A 114 -14.87 -34.02 -35.14
N GLY A 115 -13.55 -34.15 -35.25
CA GLY A 115 -12.76 -33.63 -36.37
C GLY A 115 -12.37 -32.15 -36.27
N ARG A 116 -12.58 -31.51 -35.11
CA ARG A 116 -12.14 -30.14 -34.83
C ARG A 116 -10.76 -30.12 -34.21
N ALA A 117 -10.03 -29.03 -34.41
CA ALA A 117 -8.85 -28.76 -33.61
C ALA A 117 -9.27 -28.57 -32.15
N ALA A 118 -8.57 -29.22 -31.22
CA ALA A 118 -8.98 -29.23 -29.83
C ALA A 118 -7.76 -29.26 -28.88
N THR A 119 -7.86 -28.52 -27.79
CA THR A 119 -6.81 -28.47 -26.75
C THR A 119 -7.43 -28.65 -25.38
N ALA A 120 -6.90 -29.61 -24.61
CA ALA A 120 -7.29 -29.81 -23.22
C ALA A 120 -6.49 -28.90 -22.27
N MET A 121 -7.15 -28.39 -21.24
CA MET A 121 -6.55 -27.59 -20.18
C MET A 121 -7.33 -27.76 -18.88
N VAL A 122 -6.64 -27.61 -17.74
CA VAL A 122 -7.30 -27.64 -16.42
C VAL A 122 -8.05 -26.33 -16.19
N ASP A 123 -9.23 -26.40 -15.59
CA ASP A 123 -10.01 -25.22 -15.21
C ASP A 123 -9.37 -24.56 -13.97
N LYS A 124 -8.31 -23.77 -14.18
CA LYS A 124 -7.69 -22.98 -13.11
C LYS A 124 -8.27 -21.56 -13.04
N PRO A 125 -8.33 -20.95 -11.84
CA PRO A 125 -8.67 -19.54 -11.74
C PRO A 125 -7.65 -18.72 -12.55
N TRP A 126 -8.14 -17.69 -13.22
CA TRP A 126 -7.32 -16.74 -13.93
C TRP A 126 -7.81 -15.34 -13.64
N TYR A 127 -6.87 -14.40 -13.66
CA TYR A 127 -7.07 -13.03 -13.26
C TYR A 127 -6.85 -12.13 -14.47
N LYS A 128 -7.90 -11.40 -14.85
CA LYS A 128 -7.84 -10.43 -15.94
C LYS A 128 -7.18 -9.15 -15.44
N VAL A 129 -6.08 -8.77 -16.07
CA VAL A 129 -5.38 -7.52 -15.77
C VAL A 129 -5.60 -6.54 -16.92
N GLN A 130 -6.06 -5.33 -16.59
CA GLN A 130 -6.20 -4.22 -17.54
C GLN A 130 -5.11 -3.18 -17.26
N VAL A 131 -4.40 -2.79 -18.32
CA VAL A 131 -3.41 -1.72 -18.27
C VAL A 131 -3.92 -0.56 -19.10
N ASP A 132 -4.16 0.56 -18.44
CA ASP A 132 -4.65 1.80 -19.07
C ASP A 132 -3.49 2.73 -19.47
N GLY A 133 -3.78 3.61 -20.43
CA GLY A 133 -2.87 4.66 -20.86
C GLY A 133 -1.73 4.17 -21.77
N VAL A 134 -1.86 2.98 -22.36
CA VAL A 134 -0.85 2.44 -23.30
C VAL A 134 -0.92 3.20 -24.61
N ALA A 135 0.22 3.72 -25.08
CA ALA A 135 0.32 4.43 -26.34
C ALA A 135 -0.13 3.53 -27.50
N THR A 136 -1.06 3.99 -28.34
CA THR A 136 -1.60 3.12 -29.41
C THR A 136 -0.74 3.09 -30.66
N GLY A 137 0.28 3.93 -30.76
CA GLY A 137 1.19 3.97 -31.90
C GLY A 137 2.26 5.05 -31.81
N THR A 138 3.23 5.01 -32.71
CA THR A 138 4.30 6.00 -32.85
C THR A 138 4.12 6.84 -34.12
N LEU A 139 4.55 8.11 -34.06
CA LEU A 139 4.73 8.94 -35.26
C LEU A 139 5.95 8.46 -36.04
N THR A 140 5.76 8.20 -37.33
CA THR A 140 6.86 7.90 -38.25
C THR A 140 7.52 9.19 -38.72
N VAL A 141 8.74 9.09 -39.26
CA VAL A 141 9.49 10.23 -39.84
C VAL A 141 8.70 10.94 -40.96
N ALA A 142 7.83 10.20 -41.65
CA ALA A 142 6.94 10.73 -42.69
C ALA A 142 5.66 11.39 -42.13
N GLY A 143 5.53 11.55 -40.80
CA GLY A 143 4.34 12.12 -40.15
C GLY A 143 3.15 11.17 -40.05
N ASN A 144 3.22 9.98 -40.65
CA ASN A 144 2.16 8.98 -40.56
C ASN A 144 2.20 8.25 -39.21
N ARG A 145 1.05 7.88 -38.68
CA ARG A 145 0.92 7.20 -37.40
C ARG A 145 0.89 5.68 -37.59
N ALA A 146 1.88 4.98 -37.05
CA ALA A 146 1.94 3.52 -37.08
C ALA A 146 1.42 2.94 -35.76
N LEU A 147 0.31 2.20 -35.81
CA LEU A 147 -0.27 1.58 -34.62
C LEU A 147 0.62 0.46 -34.07
N HIS A 148 0.64 0.31 -32.75
CA HIS A 148 1.34 -0.79 -32.09
C HIS A 148 0.54 -2.09 -32.23
N SER A 149 1.24 -3.15 -32.67
CA SER A 149 0.71 -4.51 -32.64
C SER A 149 0.70 -5.04 -31.21
N GLU A 150 -0.05 -6.11 -30.98
CA GLU A 150 -0.14 -6.78 -29.68
C GLU A 150 1.23 -7.34 -29.26
N GLU A 151 1.99 -7.90 -30.20
CA GLU A 151 3.34 -8.43 -29.97
C GLU A 151 4.32 -7.32 -29.60
N ARG A 152 4.20 -6.15 -30.23
CA ARG A 152 5.04 -4.99 -29.89
C ARG A 152 4.74 -4.52 -28.48
N VAL A 153 3.46 -4.39 -28.12
CA VAL A 153 3.07 -4.00 -26.75
C VAL A 153 3.55 -5.03 -25.74
N HIS A 154 3.39 -6.32 -26.03
CA HIS A 154 3.88 -7.38 -25.16
C HIS A 154 5.38 -7.28 -24.92
N ARG A 155 6.17 -7.08 -25.99
CA ARG A 155 7.62 -6.88 -25.89
C ARG A 155 7.98 -5.63 -25.09
N GLU A 156 7.28 -4.53 -25.32
CA GLU A 156 7.51 -3.28 -24.61
C GLU A 156 7.17 -3.41 -23.12
N LEU A 157 6.06 -4.08 -22.78
CA LEU A 157 5.72 -4.38 -21.39
C LEU A 157 6.79 -5.26 -20.73
N MET A 158 7.32 -6.27 -21.40
CA MET A 158 8.43 -7.07 -20.87
C MET A 158 9.70 -6.25 -20.64
N THR A 159 10.06 -5.35 -21.57
CA THR A 159 11.28 -4.55 -21.47
C THR A 159 11.17 -3.44 -20.42
N CYS A 160 10.02 -2.78 -20.36
CA CYS A 160 9.84 -1.55 -19.61
C CYS A 160 9.16 -1.74 -18.24
N ASN A 161 8.61 -2.93 -17.96
CA ASN A 161 7.90 -3.20 -16.71
C ASN A 161 8.46 -4.49 -16.07
N PRO A 162 9.41 -4.36 -15.12
CA PRO A 162 10.04 -5.52 -14.46
C PRO A 162 9.04 -6.45 -13.80
N ALA A 163 7.97 -5.89 -13.23
CA ALA A 163 6.92 -6.70 -12.63
C ALA A 163 6.20 -7.52 -13.72
N TYR A 164 5.85 -6.92 -14.86
CA TYR A 164 5.29 -7.67 -16.01
C TYR A 164 6.26 -8.76 -16.52
N ALA A 165 7.55 -8.46 -16.61
CA ALA A 165 8.58 -9.43 -17.00
C ALA A 165 8.63 -10.64 -16.04
N MET A 166 8.53 -10.39 -14.72
CA MET A 166 8.43 -11.45 -13.72
C MET A 166 7.10 -12.24 -13.78
N ALA A 167 6.04 -11.65 -14.36
CA ALA A 167 4.75 -12.29 -14.55
C ALA A 167 4.71 -13.23 -15.75
N VAL A 168 5.67 -13.13 -16.69
CA VAL A 168 5.52 -13.69 -18.04
C VAL A 168 5.25 -15.19 -18.05
N THR A 169 5.84 -15.93 -17.10
CA THR A 169 5.64 -17.37 -16.92
C THR A 169 4.23 -17.75 -16.47
N ASN A 170 3.48 -16.79 -15.94
CA ASN A 170 2.11 -16.95 -15.46
C ASN A 170 1.08 -16.35 -16.42
N ILE A 171 1.50 -15.78 -17.55
CA ILE A 171 0.59 -15.19 -18.52
C ILE A 171 -0.11 -16.30 -19.31
N THR A 172 -1.42 -16.41 -19.12
CA THR A 172 -2.28 -17.37 -19.84
C THR A 172 -2.88 -16.79 -21.11
N ALA A 173 -2.93 -15.46 -21.23
CA ALA A 173 -3.31 -14.78 -22.45
C ALA A 173 -2.49 -13.50 -22.62
N ASN A 174 -1.81 -13.39 -23.77
CA ASN A 174 -1.01 -12.22 -24.10
C ASN A 174 -1.84 -10.93 -24.16
N PRO A 175 -1.20 -9.75 -24.01
CA PRO A 175 -1.86 -8.46 -24.10
C PRO A 175 -2.59 -8.29 -25.42
N ARG A 176 -3.88 -8.02 -25.33
CA ARG A 176 -4.73 -7.65 -26.46
C ARG A 176 -5.33 -6.28 -26.26
N TRP A 177 -5.57 -5.57 -27.35
CA TRP A 177 -6.21 -4.27 -27.30
C TRP A 177 -7.70 -4.41 -26.96
N LEU A 178 -8.20 -3.52 -26.10
CA LEU A 178 -9.65 -3.45 -25.83
C LEU A 178 -10.43 -2.77 -26.96
N ARG A 179 -9.76 -1.90 -27.72
CA ARG A 179 -10.35 -1.14 -28.82
C ARG A 179 -9.93 -1.69 -30.18
N THR A 180 -10.78 -1.51 -31.18
CA THR A 180 -10.45 -1.91 -32.56
C THR A 180 -9.31 -1.06 -33.12
N SER A 181 -8.71 -1.50 -34.22
CA SER A 181 -7.67 -0.73 -34.90
C SER A 181 -8.18 0.63 -35.41
N GLU A 182 -9.44 0.73 -35.87
CA GLU A 182 -10.00 2.03 -36.32
C GLU A 182 -10.18 3.01 -35.16
N GLU A 183 -10.61 2.53 -33.99
CA GLU A 183 -10.77 3.37 -32.79
C GLU A 183 -9.41 3.81 -32.25
N ARG A 184 -8.42 2.92 -32.24
CA ARG A 184 -7.06 3.21 -31.80
C ARG A 184 -6.37 4.26 -32.67
N ALA A 185 -6.69 4.31 -33.97
CA ALA A 185 -6.17 5.34 -34.87
C ALA A 185 -6.53 6.77 -34.42
N LYS A 186 -7.68 6.94 -33.73
CA LYS A 186 -8.23 8.24 -33.31
C LYS A 186 -7.78 8.72 -31.94
N CYS A 187 -7.08 7.90 -31.16
CA CYS A 187 -6.66 8.23 -29.80
C CYS A 187 -5.18 7.97 -29.58
N LEU A 188 -4.51 8.80 -28.78
CA LEU A 188 -3.08 8.66 -28.48
C LEU A 188 -2.81 7.45 -27.57
N ASN A 189 -3.73 7.20 -26.64
CA ASN A 189 -3.63 6.15 -25.63
C ASN A 189 -4.91 5.31 -25.60
N SER A 190 -4.77 4.04 -25.27
CA SER A 190 -5.88 3.12 -25.02
C SER A 190 -5.48 2.11 -23.94
N SER A 191 -6.22 1.02 -23.84
CA SER A 191 -6.09 0.03 -22.80
C SER A 191 -5.84 -1.33 -23.41
N VAL A 192 -4.96 -2.10 -22.78
CA VAL A 192 -4.71 -3.50 -23.12
C VAL A 192 -5.12 -4.38 -21.97
N VAL A 193 -5.52 -5.61 -22.29
CA VAL A 193 -5.86 -6.62 -21.29
C VAL A 193 -5.04 -7.88 -21.53
N PHE A 194 -4.56 -8.47 -20.45
CA PHE A 194 -3.92 -9.78 -20.45
C PHE A 194 -4.48 -10.61 -19.30
N ALA A 195 -4.20 -11.91 -19.29
CA ALA A 195 -4.63 -12.81 -18.22
C ALA A 195 -3.43 -13.51 -17.59
N VAL A 196 -3.49 -13.71 -16.28
CA VAL A 196 -2.51 -14.50 -15.52
C VAL A 196 -3.20 -15.57 -14.69
N ASP A 197 -2.52 -16.68 -14.41
CA ASP A 197 -3.03 -17.79 -13.57
C ASP A 197 -2.69 -17.65 -12.07
N ASP A 198 -1.96 -16.61 -11.68
CA ASP A 198 -1.56 -16.36 -10.30
C ASP A 198 -2.11 -15.02 -9.80
N GLU A 199 -2.77 -15.05 -8.63
CA GLU A 199 -3.40 -13.87 -8.04
C GLU A 199 -2.38 -12.79 -7.65
N ASN A 200 -1.25 -13.18 -7.09
CA ASN A 200 -0.20 -12.24 -6.70
C ASN A 200 0.42 -11.61 -7.94
N ARG A 201 0.59 -12.41 -9.01
CA ARG A 201 1.02 -11.89 -10.32
C ARG A 201 -0.04 -11.01 -10.97
N SER A 202 -1.32 -11.16 -10.67
CA SER A 202 -2.35 -10.24 -11.17
C SER A 202 -2.21 -8.83 -10.58
N ARG A 203 -1.57 -8.71 -9.42
CA ARG A 203 -1.30 -7.43 -8.75
C ARG A 203 -0.14 -6.65 -9.36
N ILE A 204 0.55 -7.20 -10.35
CA ILE A 204 1.67 -6.57 -11.07
C ILE A 204 1.29 -5.25 -11.78
N ALA A 205 0.00 -5.00 -12.01
CA ALA A 205 -0.50 -3.73 -12.55
C ALA A 205 -0.76 -2.63 -11.51
N HIS A 206 -0.42 -2.83 -10.23
CA HIS A 206 -0.55 -1.76 -9.24
C HIS A 206 0.56 -0.73 -9.47
N ARG A 207 0.24 0.32 -10.25
CA ARG A 207 1.12 1.47 -10.40
C ARG A 207 1.48 2.02 -9.02
N PRO A 208 2.77 2.15 -8.67
CA PRO A 208 3.16 2.92 -7.50
C PRO A 208 2.63 4.35 -7.68
N ARG A 209 2.12 4.93 -6.59
CA ARG A 209 1.56 6.28 -6.53
C ARG A 209 2.47 7.25 -5.78
N CYS A 210 3.42 6.72 -5.01
CA CYS A 210 4.55 7.46 -4.48
C CYS A 210 5.83 7.14 -5.25
N MET A 211 6.70 8.14 -5.38
CA MET A 211 8.05 7.98 -5.90
C MET A 211 8.99 8.96 -5.19
N ALA A 212 10.22 8.52 -4.97
CA ALA A 212 11.29 9.35 -4.44
C ALA A 212 12.45 9.37 -5.44
N TYR A 213 12.96 10.57 -5.71
CA TYR A 213 14.17 10.76 -6.50
C TYR A 213 15.30 11.15 -5.58
N VAL A 214 16.42 10.45 -5.73
CA VAL A 214 17.63 10.72 -4.96
C VAL A 214 18.71 11.18 -5.93
N ARG A 215 19.23 12.38 -5.72
CA ARG A 215 20.49 12.78 -6.34
C ARG A 215 21.59 11.96 -5.69
N THR A 216 22.24 11.09 -6.45
CA THR A 216 23.36 10.29 -5.94
C THR A 216 24.47 11.22 -5.46
N GLN A 217 24.89 11.03 -4.21
CA GLN A 217 26.04 11.69 -3.61
C GLN A 217 26.92 10.63 -2.94
N ALA A 218 28.19 10.92 -2.74
CA ALA A 218 29.15 9.96 -2.19
C ALA A 218 29.07 9.86 -0.66
N ASP A 219 28.50 10.86 0.00
CA ASP A 219 28.53 11.05 1.44
C ASP A 219 27.34 10.42 2.16
N PHE A 220 26.17 10.26 1.51
CA PHE A 220 25.02 9.56 2.07
C PHE A 220 24.47 8.46 1.15
N ARG A 221 23.74 7.52 1.77
CA ARG A 221 23.03 6.43 1.11
C ARG A 221 21.57 6.44 1.53
N VAL A 222 20.68 6.28 0.55
CA VAL A 222 19.24 6.08 0.75
C VAL A 222 18.90 4.61 0.49
N THR A 223 18.18 3.99 1.42
CA THR A 223 17.72 2.60 1.31
C THR A 223 16.20 2.54 1.39
N LEU A 224 15.57 1.97 0.37
CA LEU A 224 14.12 1.70 0.40
C LEU A 224 13.84 0.47 1.29
N ARG A 225 13.03 0.65 2.32
CA ARG A 225 12.70 -0.36 3.35
C ARG A 225 11.38 -1.07 3.04
N THR A 226 11.36 -1.80 1.92
CA THR A 226 10.22 -2.66 1.53
C THR A 226 9.92 -3.78 2.54
N ASP A 227 10.89 -4.11 3.40
CA ASP A 227 10.74 -5.05 4.50
C ASP A 227 9.84 -4.52 5.64
N ILE A 228 9.68 -3.20 5.76
CA ILE A 228 8.74 -2.58 6.71
C ILE A 228 7.32 -2.60 6.14
N ILE A 229 7.16 -2.10 4.91
CA ILE A 229 5.88 -2.12 4.20
C ILE A 229 6.14 -2.10 2.69
N GLU A 230 5.53 -3.04 1.98
CA GLU A 230 5.45 -3.03 0.51
C GLU A 230 4.11 -2.43 0.10
N ASP A 231 4.11 -1.14 -0.23
CA ASP A 231 2.90 -0.37 -0.50
C ASP A 231 3.07 0.51 -1.73
N ARG A 232 1.97 0.73 -2.45
CA ARG A 232 1.95 1.63 -3.61
C ARG A 232 1.84 3.11 -3.20
N ASP A 233 1.37 3.38 -1.99
CA ASP A 233 1.04 4.69 -1.43
C ASP A 233 2.01 5.13 -0.34
N VAL A 234 2.95 4.27 0.03
CA VAL A 234 3.91 4.53 1.11
C VAL A 234 5.29 4.09 0.64
N GLN A 235 6.29 4.94 0.83
CA GLN A 235 7.70 4.56 0.73
C GLN A 235 8.41 4.89 2.04
N VAL A 236 9.04 3.88 2.63
CA VAL A 236 9.91 4.07 3.80
C VAL A 236 11.35 4.11 3.34
N LEU A 237 12.04 5.21 3.62
CA LEU A 237 13.40 5.48 3.15
C LEU A 237 14.31 5.71 4.36
N ASP A 238 15.35 4.90 4.49
CA ASP A 238 16.41 5.15 5.46
C ASP A 238 17.53 5.96 4.80
N ILE A 239 17.86 7.11 5.38
CA ILE A 239 18.96 7.96 4.98
C ILE A 239 20.11 7.75 5.98
N THR A 240 21.26 7.34 5.47
CA THR A 240 22.48 7.05 6.26
C THR A 240 23.64 7.87 5.74
N GLN A 241 24.40 8.54 6.63
CA GLN A 241 25.54 9.40 6.25
C GLN A 241 26.70 9.16 7.23
N GLY A 242 27.67 8.33 6.84
CA GLY A 242 28.83 8.00 7.68
C GLY A 242 28.44 7.43 9.05
N GLN A 243 28.87 8.09 10.13
CA GLN A 243 28.59 7.71 11.53
C GLN A 243 27.38 8.45 12.12
N LEU A 244 26.70 9.28 11.34
CA LEU A 244 25.54 10.04 11.81
C LEU A 244 24.33 9.12 12.01
N PRO A 245 23.39 9.49 12.90
CA PRO A 245 22.15 8.74 13.09
C PRO A 245 21.41 8.52 11.77
N THR A 246 20.84 7.33 11.60
CA THR A 246 19.97 7.03 10.46
C THR A 246 18.66 7.80 10.63
N ILE A 247 18.26 8.55 9.61
CA ILE A 247 16.97 9.25 9.56
C ILE A 247 16.03 8.47 8.66
N THR A 248 14.84 8.15 9.18
CA THR A 248 13.78 7.48 8.43
C THR A 248 12.82 8.53 7.87
N VAL A 249 12.57 8.51 6.56
CA VAL A 249 11.57 9.34 5.90
C VAL A 249 10.49 8.44 5.32
N VAL A 250 9.24 8.65 5.72
CA VAL A 250 8.06 7.95 5.22
C VAL A 250 7.31 8.89 4.29
N ASN A 251 7.40 8.64 2.98
CA ASN A 251 6.66 9.36 1.95
C ASN A 251 5.26 8.74 1.77
N VAL A 252 4.20 9.51 1.97
CA VAL A 252 2.81 9.03 1.89
C VAL A 252 1.98 9.75 0.84
N TYR A 253 1.14 9.00 0.14
CA TYR A 253 0.04 9.51 -0.69
C TYR A 253 -1.26 8.86 -0.26
N ASN A 254 -2.01 9.54 0.60
CA ASN A 254 -3.26 9.01 1.12
C ASN A 254 -4.42 9.31 0.17
N ASP A 255 -4.91 8.29 -0.53
CA ASP A 255 -6.05 8.45 -1.45
C ASP A 255 -7.37 8.61 -0.69
N PRO A 256 -8.07 9.76 -0.81
CA PRO A 256 -9.30 10.04 -0.06
C PRO A 256 -10.44 9.05 -0.38
N ARG A 257 -10.38 8.36 -1.53
CA ARG A 257 -11.38 7.36 -1.93
C ARG A 257 -11.28 6.07 -1.13
N ARG A 258 -10.14 5.80 -0.46
CA ARG A 258 -9.88 4.53 0.21
C ARG A 258 -10.24 4.50 1.69
N LYS A 259 -10.49 5.66 2.33
CA LYS A 259 -10.90 5.76 3.74
C LYS A 259 -10.08 4.84 4.66
N ASN A 260 -10.68 3.81 5.27
CA ASN A 260 -10.03 2.89 6.22
C ASN A 260 -8.94 1.98 5.59
N ASP A 261 -8.89 1.93 4.26
CA ASP A 261 -7.80 1.35 3.47
C ASP A 261 -6.93 2.44 2.83
N GLY A 262 -6.86 3.63 3.43
CA GLY A 262 -5.94 4.69 3.07
C GLY A 262 -4.50 4.35 3.48
N ALA A 263 -3.54 5.10 2.93
CA ALA A 263 -2.12 4.92 3.19
C ALA A 263 -1.80 5.02 4.69
N LEU A 264 -2.33 6.05 5.35
CA LEU A 264 -2.11 6.31 6.78
C LEU A 264 -2.77 5.25 7.67
N ALA A 265 -3.95 4.75 7.27
CA ALA A 265 -4.61 3.66 7.99
C ALA A 265 -3.81 2.36 7.93
N ARG A 266 -3.17 2.06 6.78
CA ARG A 266 -2.26 0.90 6.64
C ARG A 266 -0.96 1.11 7.40
N LEU A 267 -0.36 2.31 7.32
CA LEU A 267 0.84 2.67 8.06
C LEU A 267 0.65 2.50 9.57
N ARG A 268 -0.48 2.96 10.12
CA ARG A 268 -0.85 2.79 11.54
C ARG A 268 -0.87 1.33 12.00
N ARG A 269 -1.21 0.39 11.11
CA ARG A 269 -1.28 -1.05 11.39
C ARG A 269 0.04 -1.77 11.15
N THR A 270 1.10 -1.05 10.79
CA THR A 270 2.40 -1.63 10.46
C THR A 270 3.28 -1.69 11.70
N ASP A 271 3.49 -2.89 12.22
CA ASP A 271 4.32 -3.11 13.43
C ASP A 271 5.83 -2.92 13.17
N GLY A 272 6.25 -2.85 11.90
CA GLY A 272 7.66 -2.77 11.50
C GLY A 272 8.28 -1.36 11.57
N LEU A 273 7.48 -0.31 11.77
CA LEU A 273 7.98 1.07 11.80
C LEU A 273 8.48 1.44 13.21
N ASP A 274 9.80 1.46 13.40
CA ASP A 274 10.43 1.79 14.68
C ASP A 274 10.50 3.30 14.93
N LEU A 275 9.45 3.87 15.51
CA LEU A 275 9.35 5.30 15.84
C LEU A 275 10.25 5.75 17.01
N ARG A 276 11.12 4.89 17.55
CA ARG A 276 12.15 5.31 18.54
C ARG A 276 13.37 5.95 17.86
N ARG A 277 13.52 5.79 16.54
CA ARG A 277 14.60 6.36 15.73
C ARG A 277 14.14 7.66 15.10
N PRO A 278 15.04 8.60 14.71
CA PRO A 278 14.64 9.81 14.01
C PRO A 278 13.76 9.50 12.78
N THR A 279 12.50 9.92 12.84
CA THR A 279 11.48 9.56 11.83
C THR A 279 10.64 10.77 11.46
N ILE A 280 10.47 10.95 10.15
CA ILE A 280 9.65 11.98 9.52
C ILE A 280 8.61 11.28 8.66
N ILE A 281 7.34 11.66 8.79
CA ILE A 281 6.25 11.21 7.91
C ILE A 281 5.79 12.44 7.14
N THR A 282 5.87 12.38 5.81
CA THR A 282 5.59 13.54 4.95
C THR A 282 4.91 13.11 3.64
N GLY A 283 4.13 14.01 3.05
CA GLY A 283 3.47 13.81 1.76
C GLY A 283 2.03 14.33 1.76
N ASP A 284 1.23 13.84 0.81
CA ASP A 284 -0.17 14.24 0.66
C ASP A 284 -1.07 13.36 1.53
N TYR A 285 -1.63 13.96 2.58
CA TYR A 285 -2.52 13.30 3.52
C TYR A 285 -3.97 13.29 3.01
N ASN A 286 -4.37 14.17 2.09
CA ASN A 286 -5.78 14.40 1.70
C ASN A 286 -6.75 14.41 2.90
N MET A 287 -6.32 14.97 4.02
CA MET A 287 -7.07 15.02 5.28
C MET A 287 -7.21 16.47 5.75
N HIS A 288 -8.36 16.78 6.33
CA HIS A 288 -8.68 18.12 6.83
C HIS A 288 -8.88 18.08 8.33
N HIS A 289 -8.10 18.86 9.08
CA HIS A 289 -8.17 18.93 10.53
C HIS A 289 -7.88 20.36 11.04
N PRO A 290 -8.50 20.80 12.14
CA PRO A 290 -8.22 22.10 12.79
C PRO A 290 -6.78 22.30 13.24
N LEU A 291 -6.02 21.21 13.39
CA LEU A 291 -4.62 21.26 13.79
C LEU A 291 -3.73 21.96 12.75
N TRP A 292 -4.04 21.83 11.45
CA TRP A 292 -3.24 22.42 10.36
C TRP A 292 -4.03 23.35 9.45
N SER A 293 -5.37 23.29 9.45
CA SER A 293 -6.25 24.16 8.67
C SER A 293 -6.94 25.19 9.57
N ARG A 294 -7.04 26.45 9.13
CA ARG A 294 -7.74 27.51 9.87
C ARG A 294 -9.27 27.38 9.80
N ASN A 295 -9.78 27.00 8.62
CA ASN A 295 -11.20 26.77 8.38
C ASN A 295 -11.38 25.37 7.77
N PRO A 296 -11.05 24.30 8.50
CA PRO A 296 -11.37 22.96 8.03
C PRO A 296 -12.90 22.86 7.96
N GLY A 297 -13.42 22.25 6.90
CA GLY A 297 -14.79 21.74 6.96
C GLY A 297 -14.95 20.71 8.09
N PRO A 298 -16.08 19.99 8.14
CA PRO A 298 -16.25 18.90 9.10
C PRO A 298 -15.09 17.89 8.97
N THR A 299 -14.44 17.61 10.10
CA THR A 299 -13.37 16.60 10.22
C THR A 299 -13.99 15.22 10.26
N ASP A 300 -13.47 14.28 9.46
CA ASP A 300 -13.94 12.90 9.49
C ASP A 300 -13.29 12.09 10.63
N GLN A 301 -13.98 11.02 11.05
CA GLN A 301 -13.53 10.19 12.17
C GLN A 301 -12.13 9.60 11.92
N LEU A 302 -11.84 9.20 10.68
CA LEU A 302 -10.55 8.63 10.32
C LEU A 302 -9.41 9.64 10.52
N THR A 303 -9.62 10.91 10.16
CA THR A 303 -8.65 11.97 10.37
C THR A 303 -8.37 12.14 11.86
N THR A 304 -9.42 12.17 12.70
CA THR A 304 -9.24 12.22 14.16
C THR A 304 -8.42 11.03 14.67
N GLU A 305 -8.74 9.80 14.26
CA GLU A 305 -7.97 8.64 14.70
C GLU A 305 -6.51 8.64 14.22
N VAL A 306 -6.21 9.24 13.06
CA VAL A 306 -4.82 9.41 12.58
C VAL A 306 -4.10 10.47 13.40
N VAL A 307 -4.75 11.58 13.75
CA VAL A 307 -4.18 12.63 14.60
C VAL A 307 -3.88 12.09 16.00
N ASP A 308 -4.83 11.35 16.59
CA ASP A 308 -4.65 10.72 17.89
C ASP A 308 -3.47 9.75 17.87
N TRP A 309 -3.40 8.88 16.85
CA TRP A 309 -2.28 7.97 16.67
C TRP A 309 -0.94 8.70 16.54
N LEU A 310 -0.84 9.72 15.69
CA LEU A 310 0.40 10.50 15.54
C LEU A 310 0.82 11.12 16.87
N THR A 311 -0.14 11.66 17.62
CA THR A 311 0.09 12.28 18.93
C THR A 311 0.56 11.25 19.96
N GLU A 312 -0.08 10.09 20.04
CA GLU A 312 0.30 8.97 20.92
C GLU A 312 1.72 8.46 20.62
N GLN A 313 2.14 8.51 19.36
CA GLN A 313 3.50 8.15 18.95
C GLN A 313 4.53 9.29 19.14
N GLY A 314 4.13 10.42 19.73
CA GLY A 314 5.02 11.56 19.98
C GLY A 314 5.46 12.28 18.70
N MET A 315 4.63 12.23 17.65
CA MET A 315 4.84 12.97 16.40
C MET A 315 4.32 14.40 16.56
N THR A 316 5.09 15.37 16.10
CA THR A 316 4.73 16.80 16.10
C THR A 316 4.61 17.32 14.69
N LEU A 317 3.57 18.11 14.44
CA LEU A 317 3.33 18.76 13.16
C LEU A 317 4.36 19.87 12.94
N GLN A 318 5.02 19.87 11.78
CA GLN A 318 6.00 20.89 11.37
C GLN A 318 5.39 22.01 10.53
N ASN A 319 4.17 21.82 10.02
CA ASN A 319 3.50 22.81 9.18
C ASN A 319 3.11 24.08 9.95
N ASP A 320 3.28 25.23 9.29
CA ASP A 320 2.65 26.47 9.71
C ASP A 320 1.12 26.39 9.56
N ALA A 321 0.37 26.55 10.66
CA ALA A 321 -1.08 26.42 10.65
C ALA A 321 -1.76 27.41 9.68
N GLY A 322 -2.47 26.86 8.70
CA GLY A 322 -3.17 27.61 7.66
C GLY A 322 -2.33 27.99 6.44
N ARG A 323 -1.05 27.60 6.37
CA ARG A 323 -0.22 27.80 5.18
C ARG A 323 -0.68 26.82 4.08
N ILE A 324 -1.31 27.36 3.03
CA ILE A 324 -1.88 26.59 1.92
C ILE A 324 -0.80 25.76 1.22
N THR A 325 -1.08 24.48 0.98
CA THR A 325 -0.23 23.57 0.20
C THR A 325 -0.89 23.15 -1.11
N HIS A 326 -2.22 23.28 -1.22
CA HIS A 326 -2.95 23.04 -2.45
C HIS A 326 -3.84 24.26 -2.74
N PRO A 327 -3.44 25.15 -3.67
CA PRO A 327 -4.20 26.36 -4.00
C PRO A 327 -5.58 26.06 -4.60
N ALA A 328 -6.50 27.02 -4.46
CA ALA A 328 -7.79 26.97 -5.14
C ALA A 328 -7.61 27.03 -6.66
N ARG A 329 -8.25 26.12 -7.41
CA ARG A 329 -8.13 26.08 -8.88
C ARG A 329 -9.20 26.92 -9.58
N SER A 330 -10.20 27.40 -8.83
CA SER A 330 -11.22 28.30 -9.33
C SER A 330 -11.72 29.22 -8.22
N ALA A 331 -12.41 30.30 -8.58
CA ALA A 331 -13.01 31.24 -7.63
C ALA A 331 -14.07 30.62 -6.69
N ARG A 332 -14.48 29.37 -6.94
CA ARG A 332 -15.44 28.63 -6.12
C ARG A 332 -14.77 27.63 -5.17
N GLU A 333 -13.48 27.39 -5.32
CA GLU A 333 -12.70 26.51 -4.45
C GLU A 333 -11.96 27.34 -3.39
N GLN A 334 -11.71 26.74 -2.23
CA GLN A 334 -10.81 27.30 -1.22
C GLN A 334 -9.50 26.51 -1.25
N GLY A 335 -8.38 27.18 -1.02
CA GLY A 335 -7.10 26.51 -0.85
C GLY A 335 -7.13 25.63 0.40
N SER A 336 -6.36 24.53 0.37
CA SER A 336 -6.31 23.56 1.45
C SER A 336 -4.87 23.31 1.93
N VAL A 337 -4.77 22.88 3.19
CA VAL A 337 -3.53 22.41 3.82
C VAL A 337 -3.67 20.89 3.95
N ILE A 338 -3.15 20.16 2.97
CA ILE A 338 -3.32 18.70 2.87
C ILE A 338 -1.99 17.95 2.70
N ASP A 339 -0.92 18.67 2.37
CA ASP A 339 0.44 18.15 2.36
C ASP A 339 1.06 18.45 3.72
N LEU A 340 1.39 17.40 4.48
CA LEU A 340 1.77 17.54 5.88
C LEU A 340 3.14 16.93 6.14
N THR A 341 3.84 17.43 7.15
CA THR A 341 5.09 16.88 7.65
C THR A 341 5.01 16.74 9.17
N PHE A 342 5.11 15.50 9.64
CA PHE A 342 5.19 15.16 11.05
C PHE A 342 6.58 14.62 11.37
N ALA A 343 7.14 15.01 12.50
CA ALA A 343 8.45 14.56 12.97
C ALA A 343 8.35 14.05 14.41
N ASN A 344 9.03 12.97 14.75
CA ASN A 344 9.03 12.45 16.12
C ASN A 344 10.03 13.16 17.04
N GLY A 345 9.92 12.88 18.34
CA GLY A 345 10.77 13.44 19.39
C GLY A 345 12.28 13.49 19.04
N PRO A 346 12.93 12.40 18.63
CA PRO A 346 14.34 12.43 18.24
C PRO A 346 14.68 13.46 17.15
N VAL A 347 13.84 13.62 16.12
CA VAL A 347 14.07 14.63 15.06
C VAL A 347 13.97 16.06 15.61
N VAL A 348 12.97 16.30 16.45
CA VAL A 348 12.69 17.63 17.01
C VAL A 348 13.75 18.03 18.03
N LEU A 349 14.09 17.13 18.96
CA LEU A 349 15.02 17.39 20.06
C LEU A 349 16.46 17.57 19.57
N GLU A 350 16.87 16.83 18.54
CA GLU A 350 18.20 16.95 17.95
C GLU A 350 18.27 18.06 16.87
N GLY A 351 17.15 18.74 16.58
CA GLY A 351 17.10 19.82 15.59
C GLY A 351 17.47 19.36 14.18
N LEU A 352 17.15 18.10 13.84
CA LEU A 352 17.54 17.47 12.58
C LEU A 352 16.78 18.05 11.39
N LEU A 353 15.50 18.41 11.57
CA LEU A 353 14.67 19.01 10.54
C LEU A 353 14.67 20.54 10.71
N GLN A 354 15.12 21.24 9.68
CA GLN A 354 15.31 22.69 9.68
C GLN A 354 14.74 23.32 8.42
N GLU A 355 14.56 24.65 8.46
CA GLU A 355 14.11 25.45 7.31
C GLU A 355 12.85 24.90 6.61
N TRP A 356 11.95 24.30 7.39
CA TRP A 356 10.67 23.83 6.86
C TRP A 356 9.89 25.00 6.28
N ARG A 357 9.44 24.86 5.03
CA ARG A 357 8.61 25.87 4.37
C ARG A 357 7.82 25.28 3.21
N VAL A 358 6.73 25.96 2.88
CA VAL A 358 6.03 25.79 1.60
C VAL A 358 6.67 26.70 0.55
N ASP A 359 7.14 26.09 -0.54
CA ASP A 359 7.77 26.76 -1.68
C ASP A 359 6.87 26.69 -2.91
N GLU A 360 6.21 27.81 -3.19
CA GLU A 360 5.28 27.96 -4.32
C GLU A 360 6.01 27.94 -5.67
N GLY A 361 7.30 28.30 -5.72
CA GLY A 361 8.10 28.37 -6.95
C GLY A 361 8.54 26.99 -7.46
N LEU A 362 8.58 25.98 -6.58
CA LEU A 362 8.96 24.61 -6.92
C LEU A 362 7.78 23.72 -7.33
N SER A 363 6.57 24.27 -7.38
CA SER A 363 5.34 23.57 -7.79
C SER A 363 5.35 23.14 -9.26
N HIS A 364 6.11 23.85 -10.11
CA HIS A 364 6.20 23.63 -11.55
C HIS A 364 4.84 23.46 -12.23
N SER A 365 4.47 22.23 -12.65
CA SER A 365 3.20 21.90 -13.30
C SER A 365 2.22 21.15 -12.39
N SER A 366 2.52 21.05 -11.09
CA SER A 366 1.63 20.47 -10.08
C SER A 366 0.57 21.49 -9.67
N ASP A 367 -0.61 20.99 -9.29
CA ASP A 367 -1.63 21.76 -8.58
C ASP A 367 -1.38 21.83 -7.06
N HIS A 368 -0.29 21.24 -6.56
CA HIS A 368 0.20 21.37 -5.18
C HIS A 368 1.49 22.20 -5.13
N TYR A 369 1.66 22.93 -4.03
CA TYR A 369 2.90 23.60 -3.66
C TYR A 369 3.88 22.63 -3.01
N ALA A 370 5.17 22.78 -3.32
CA ALA A 370 6.19 21.92 -2.76
C ALA A 370 6.44 22.25 -1.28
N ILE A 371 6.69 21.23 -0.47
CA ILE A 371 7.26 21.39 0.87
C ILE A 371 8.76 21.14 0.77
N THR A 372 9.54 22.00 1.42
CA THR A 372 10.99 21.86 1.51
C THR A 372 11.43 21.94 2.97
N PHE A 373 12.46 21.17 3.31
CA PHE A 373 13.14 21.22 4.59
C PHE A 373 14.58 20.71 4.41
N ILE A 374 15.45 21.07 5.33
CA ILE A 374 16.84 20.59 5.39
C ILE A 374 16.94 19.55 6.50
N LEU A 375 17.57 18.42 6.18
CA LEU A 375 17.99 17.43 7.16
C LEU A 375 19.47 17.67 7.47
N ASP A 376 19.75 18.10 8.69
CA ASP A 376 21.11 18.40 9.13
C ASP A 376 21.42 17.65 10.44
N PRO A 377 21.85 16.38 10.32
CA PRO A 377 22.35 15.59 11.44
C PRO A 377 23.75 16.02 11.93
N GLY A 378 24.36 17.01 11.26
CA GLY A 378 25.72 17.48 11.53
C GLY A 378 25.79 18.69 12.45
N LYS A 379 24.69 19.10 13.09
CA LYS A 379 24.75 20.14 14.13
C LYS A 379 25.59 19.66 15.30
N HIS A 380 26.87 19.99 15.25
CA HIS A 380 27.69 20.10 16.44
C HIS A 380 27.12 21.20 17.30
N GLU A 381 26.98 20.92 18.60
CA GLU A 381 26.79 21.93 19.62
C GLU A 381 27.85 23.03 19.37
N ILE A 382 27.43 24.21 18.94
CA ILE A 382 28.35 25.35 18.87
C ILE A 382 28.65 25.67 20.32
N ILE A 383 29.90 25.44 20.76
CA ILE A 383 30.40 26.03 22.00
C ILE A 383 30.22 27.53 21.82
N ASN A 384 29.23 28.10 22.51
CA ASN A 384 28.93 29.52 22.49
C ASN A 384 30.13 30.31 23.03
N PRO A 385 30.96 30.95 22.18
CA PRO A 385 32.11 31.70 22.65
C PRO A 385 31.71 33.08 23.18
N LEU A 386 30.44 33.49 23.04
CA LEU A 386 29.91 34.84 23.33
C LEU A 386 28.46 34.83 23.90
N GLU A 387 28.25 34.23 25.08
CA GLU A 387 27.46 34.92 26.13
C GLU A 387 25.89 34.93 26.04
N LEU A 388 25.22 33.76 26.10
CA LEU A 388 23.94 33.72 26.82
C LEU A 388 24.27 33.65 28.33
N LYS A 389 23.80 34.66 29.08
CA LYS A 389 24.29 35.10 30.40
C LYS A 389 24.35 34.07 31.53
N TYR A 390 23.77 32.87 31.37
CA TYR A 390 23.39 32.05 32.52
C TYR A 390 23.63 30.55 32.35
N SER A 391 24.54 30.02 33.15
CA SER A 391 24.85 28.61 33.34
C SER A 391 23.93 27.96 34.37
N ILE A 392 23.07 27.05 33.90
CA ILE A 392 22.18 26.25 34.78
C ILE A 392 22.98 25.22 35.60
N LYS A 393 24.21 24.88 35.19
CA LYS A 393 25.07 23.92 35.91
C LYS A 393 25.46 24.39 37.31
N GLU A 394 25.50 25.71 37.54
CA GLU A 394 25.80 26.30 38.85
C GLU A 394 24.57 26.88 39.56
N THR A 395 23.42 26.92 38.91
CA THR A 395 22.19 27.38 39.51
C THR A 395 21.75 26.40 40.59
N LYS A 396 21.60 26.89 41.82
CA LYS A 396 21.08 26.07 42.93
C LYS A 396 19.59 25.81 42.69
N PRO A 397 19.13 24.55 42.65
CA PRO A 397 17.72 24.24 42.39
C PRO A 397 16.74 24.88 43.37
N ALA A 398 17.15 25.06 44.63
CA ALA A 398 16.33 25.72 45.65
C ALA A 398 16.11 27.20 45.32
N ASP A 399 17.16 27.92 44.93
CA ASP A 399 17.11 29.35 44.62
C ASP A 399 16.28 29.59 43.35
N TRP A 400 16.45 28.74 42.34
CA TRP A 400 15.62 28.77 41.12
C TRP A 400 14.15 28.54 41.43
N LYS A 401 13.85 27.52 42.25
CA LYS A 401 12.47 27.19 42.62
C LYS A 401 11.81 28.36 43.35
N THR A 402 12.51 29.00 44.29
CA THR A 402 11.97 30.19 44.99
C THR A 402 11.75 31.37 44.03
N ALA A 403 12.68 31.63 43.11
CA ALA A 403 12.50 32.68 42.10
C ALA A 403 11.31 32.39 41.18
N PHE A 404 11.17 31.14 40.71
CA PHE A 404 10.06 30.75 39.87
C PHE A 404 8.70 30.76 40.59
N GLU A 405 8.64 30.31 41.85
CA GLU A 405 7.43 30.43 42.68
C GLU A 405 7.01 31.90 42.88
N THR A 406 7.97 32.82 42.97
CA THR A 406 7.73 34.25 43.05
C THR A 406 7.12 34.80 41.76
N GLU A 407 7.73 34.47 40.60
CA GLU A 407 7.22 34.87 39.28
C GLU A 407 5.84 34.25 38.97
N LEU A 408 5.61 32.98 39.34
CA LEU A 408 4.30 32.33 39.21
C LEU A 408 3.22 33.00 40.07
N THR A 409 3.59 33.48 41.25
CA THR A 409 2.66 34.22 42.12
C THR A 409 2.27 35.56 41.50
N ALA A 410 3.19 36.23 40.79
CA ALA A 410 2.92 37.49 40.10
C ALA A 410 1.96 37.35 38.92
N ILE A 411 1.84 36.15 38.34
CA ILE A 411 0.89 35.84 37.26
C ILE A 411 -0.32 35.02 37.72
N ARG A 412 -0.53 34.87 39.04
CA ARG A 412 -1.59 34.03 39.60
C ARG A 412 -2.97 34.35 39.03
N ASP A 413 -3.32 35.62 38.91
CA ASP A 413 -4.61 36.05 38.34
C ASP A 413 -4.80 35.58 36.88
N ARG A 414 -3.70 35.47 36.11
CA ARG A 414 -3.73 34.93 34.74
C ARG A 414 -3.91 33.41 34.77
N LEU A 415 -3.31 32.72 35.72
CA LEU A 415 -3.40 31.26 35.86
C LEU A 415 -4.75 30.81 36.41
N GLU A 416 -5.40 31.60 37.26
CA GLU A 416 -6.75 31.32 37.79
C GLU A 416 -7.83 31.33 36.69
N LEU A 417 -7.54 31.93 35.53
CA LEU A 417 -8.39 31.84 34.34
C LEU A 417 -8.52 30.40 33.80
N LEU A 418 -7.58 29.50 34.14
CA LEU A 418 -7.61 28.08 33.76
C LEU A 418 -8.61 27.27 34.59
N ASP A 419 -9.05 27.77 35.75
CA ASP A 419 -10.03 27.09 36.61
C ASP A 419 -11.49 27.38 36.16
N HIS A 420 -11.68 28.24 35.15
CA HIS A 420 -12.99 28.49 34.57
C HIS A 420 -13.44 27.35 33.66
N GLN A 421 -14.75 27.05 33.65
CA GLN A 421 -15.32 25.97 32.82
C GLN A 421 -15.22 26.22 31.30
N ASP A 422 -15.08 27.49 30.87
CA ASP A 422 -15.04 27.91 29.47
C ASP A 422 -13.72 28.61 29.13
N VAL A 423 -12.61 27.87 29.15
CA VAL A 423 -11.28 28.39 28.76
C VAL A 423 -11.18 28.48 27.23
N SER A 424 -10.94 29.69 26.71
CA SER A 424 -10.73 29.91 25.28
C SER A 424 -9.29 29.59 24.85
N ARG A 425 -9.05 29.40 23.55
CA ARG A 425 -7.69 29.21 23.01
C ARG A 425 -6.78 30.40 23.30
N GLU A 426 -7.30 31.61 23.19
CA GLU A 426 -6.56 32.84 23.48
C GLU A 426 -6.15 32.90 24.96
N MET A 427 -7.00 32.42 25.87
CA MET A 427 -6.68 32.32 27.30
C MET A 427 -5.60 31.27 27.58
N LEU A 428 -5.60 30.14 26.84
CA LEU A 428 -4.55 29.13 26.94
C LEU A 428 -3.21 29.65 26.43
N ASP A 429 -3.21 30.35 25.30
CA ASP A 429 -2.00 30.96 24.71
C ASP A 429 -1.45 32.05 25.67
N ASP A 430 -2.31 32.91 26.23
CA ASP A 430 -1.93 33.92 27.24
C ASP A 430 -1.33 33.31 28.52
N CYS A 431 -1.86 32.17 28.98
CA CYS A 431 -1.31 31.44 30.12
C CYS A 431 0.05 30.80 29.79
N ALA A 432 0.19 30.22 28.60
CA ALA A 432 1.43 29.62 28.14
C ALA A 432 2.55 30.66 28.00
N ASP A 433 2.23 31.84 27.46
CA ASP A 433 3.15 32.98 27.38
C ASP A 433 3.54 33.47 28.78
N GLY A 434 2.56 33.60 29.69
CA GLY A 434 2.82 33.99 31.08
C GLY A 434 3.77 33.04 31.81
N ILE A 435 3.58 31.73 31.69
CA ILE A 435 4.47 30.73 32.29
C ILE A 435 5.86 30.80 31.65
N THR A 436 5.91 30.95 30.32
CA THR A 436 7.18 31.04 29.58
C THR A 436 8.00 32.26 30.01
N ASP A 437 7.36 33.41 30.20
CA ASP A 437 8.00 34.62 30.67
C ASP A 437 8.43 34.53 32.14
N ALA A 438 7.61 33.91 33.00
CA ALA A 438 7.97 33.62 34.39
C ALA A 438 9.21 32.71 34.48
N MET A 439 9.29 31.69 33.62
CA MET A 439 10.48 30.81 33.53
C MET A 439 11.73 31.59 33.09
N ARG A 440 11.60 32.48 32.09
CA ARG A 440 12.70 33.33 31.62
C ARG A 440 13.17 34.30 32.70
N ALA A 441 12.25 34.93 33.43
CA ALA A 441 12.54 35.87 34.50
C ALA A 441 13.24 35.18 35.69
N ALA A 442 12.72 34.03 36.14
CA ALA A 442 13.36 33.22 37.17
C ALA A 442 14.77 32.79 36.74
N MET A 443 14.95 32.49 35.45
CA MET A 443 16.26 32.14 34.91
C MET A 443 17.23 33.32 34.84
N ALA A 444 16.75 34.53 34.57
CA ALA A 444 17.58 35.73 34.60
C ALA A 444 18.05 36.10 36.02
N GLN A 445 17.28 35.73 37.05
CA GLN A 445 17.60 36.03 38.45
C GLN A 445 18.60 35.05 39.06
N THR A 446 18.54 33.77 38.66
CA THR A 446 19.24 32.67 39.36
C THR A 446 20.23 31.94 38.48
N GLY A 447 20.18 32.19 37.18
CA GLY A 447 21.25 31.89 36.25
C GLY A 447 22.54 32.62 36.63
N LYS A 448 23.70 32.00 36.35
CA LYS A 448 25.02 32.63 36.56
C LYS A 448 25.83 32.85 35.31
#